data_AF-A0A3M0XW88-F1
#
_entry.id   AF-A0A3M0XW88-F1
#
_cell.length_a   1.000
_cell.length_b   1.000
_cell.length_c   1.000
_cell.angle_alpha   90.00
_cell.angle_beta   90.00
_cell.angle_gamma   90.00
#
_symmetry.space_group_name_H-M   'P 1'
#
loop_
_entity.id
_entity.type
_entity.pdbx_description
1 polymer ?
#
loop_
_entity_poly.entity_id
_entity_poly.type
_entity_poly.pdbx_seq_one_letter_code
_entity_poly.pdbx_strand_id
1 'polypeptide(L)'
;VEPVIEGDSYRFEVRVGKPPAEVKNGTKLGRGANFRCLLSGSPIEPKYIKAEGKAGRMGVRLMAIVAEGNRGRVYLPPTEEHETIASQANPVWKPETPIAPDPRALWTPPYGLETYGDLFTPRQLVALTTFSDLVQETREKVIEDARKAGWDDNGQGLDAGGTGATAYGDAVAVYLAFATDKLSDYNSTLVVWSSTRDQLKTTFSRQALPMVWDFAETNPFAMAAGDLNVSISGITKSLLNTPSNLVGYAQQANAQDQDISFSKVISTDPPYYDNIGYADLSDFFYVWLRRSLKPIYPGLFATLAVPKAEELVATPYRHGSKEKAERFFLEGMKKALHNLAEQAHPAFPV
;
A
#
# COMPACT_ATOMS: atom_id res chain seq x y z
N VAL A 1 -6.00 -23.76 13.09
CA VAL A 1 -6.77 -24.07 11.87
C VAL A 1 -6.19 -25.32 11.27
N GLU A 2 -7.02 -26.33 10.99
CA GLU A 2 -6.61 -27.63 10.47
C GLU A 2 -7.46 -27.98 9.25
N PRO A 3 -6.87 -28.42 8.12
CA PRO A 3 -7.64 -28.95 7.01
C PRO A 3 -8.17 -30.35 7.33
N VAL A 4 -9.46 -30.58 7.10
CA VAL A 4 -10.12 -31.89 7.17
C VAL A 4 -10.45 -32.31 5.75
N ILE A 5 -9.93 -33.46 5.34
CA ILE A 5 -10.09 -34.02 3.99
C ILE A 5 -11.31 -34.93 3.97
N GLU A 6 -12.20 -34.72 3.02
CA GLU A 6 -13.43 -35.49 2.81
C GLU A 6 -13.49 -35.91 1.33
N GLY A 7 -13.00 -37.10 1.02
CA GLY A 7 -12.92 -37.61 -0.35
C GLY A 7 -11.96 -36.79 -1.23
N ASP A 8 -12.51 -36.16 -2.26
CA ASP A 8 -11.80 -35.26 -3.19
C ASP A 8 -11.95 -33.78 -2.80
N SER A 9 -12.48 -33.49 -1.62
CA SER A 9 -12.70 -32.15 -1.09
C SER A 9 -12.03 -31.94 0.27
N TYR A 10 -11.96 -30.69 0.73
CA TYR A 10 -11.49 -30.37 2.07
C TYR A 10 -12.19 -29.14 2.64
N ARG A 11 -12.31 -29.10 3.97
CA ARG A 11 -12.75 -27.92 4.73
C ARG A 11 -11.72 -27.57 5.81
N PHE A 12 -11.80 -26.37 6.35
CA PHE A 12 -10.99 -25.98 7.50
C PHE A 12 -11.81 -26.02 8.79
N GLU A 13 -11.22 -26.59 9.83
CA GLU A 13 -11.76 -26.55 11.18
C GLU A 13 -10.86 -25.72 12.11
N VAL A 14 -11.48 -25.11 13.12
CA VAL A 14 -10.76 -24.43 14.19
C VAL A 14 -10.79 -25.30 15.43
N ARG A 15 -9.59 -25.68 15.90
CA ARG A 15 -9.40 -26.43 17.14
C ARG A 15 -8.73 -25.56 18.19
N VAL A 16 -9.24 -25.64 19.42
CA VAL A 16 -8.71 -24.92 20.58
C VAL A 16 -7.79 -25.84 21.37
N GLY A 17 -6.60 -25.36 21.73
CA GLY A 17 -5.63 -26.09 22.53
C GLY A 17 -4.22 -26.06 21.92
N LYS A 18 -3.33 -26.90 22.46
CA LYS A 18 -1.96 -27.03 21.96
C LYS A 18 -1.97 -27.77 20.62
N PRO A 19 -1.52 -27.14 19.52
CA PRO A 19 -1.49 -27.82 18.23
C PRO A 19 -0.44 -28.94 18.23
N PRO A 20 -0.69 -30.05 17.50
CA PRO A 20 0.34 -31.04 17.20
C PRO A 20 1.57 -30.39 16.57
N ALA A 21 2.75 -30.97 16.80
CA ALA A 21 4.02 -30.39 16.34
C ALA A 21 4.08 -30.23 14.80
N GLU A 22 3.45 -31.14 14.07
CA GLU A 22 3.38 -31.18 12.61
C GLU A 22 2.61 -30.00 11.99
N VAL A 23 1.69 -29.37 12.73
CA VAL A 23 0.95 -28.18 12.25
C VAL A 23 1.89 -27.02 11.93
N LYS A 24 3.05 -26.93 12.61
CA LYS A 24 4.05 -25.89 12.36
C LYS A 24 4.64 -25.93 10.95
N ASN A 25 4.61 -27.08 10.29
CA ASN A 25 5.16 -27.24 8.94
C ASN A 25 4.20 -26.72 7.86
N GLY A 26 2.90 -26.68 8.15
CA GLY A 26 1.86 -26.32 7.18
C GLY A 26 1.93 -27.18 5.92
N THR A 27 1.65 -26.58 4.77
CA THR A 27 1.77 -27.20 3.44
C THR A 27 3.09 -26.91 2.75
N LYS A 28 3.96 -26.08 3.33
CA LYS A 28 5.17 -25.58 2.68
C LYS A 28 6.31 -26.59 2.80
N LEU A 29 6.88 -26.99 1.67
CA LEU A 29 7.96 -27.99 1.62
C LEU A 29 9.36 -27.38 1.61
N GLY A 30 9.50 -26.08 1.30
CA GLY A 30 10.79 -25.42 1.24
C GLY A 30 10.71 -23.93 0.89
N ARG A 31 11.85 -23.34 0.51
CA ARG A 31 11.93 -21.93 0.08
C ARG A 31 11.12 -21.71 -1.21
N GLY A 32 10.48 -20.55 -1.34
CA GLY A 32 9.70 -20.20 -2.52
C GLY A 32 8.32 -20.86 -2.56
N ALA A 33 7.80 -21.06 -3.77
CA ALA A 33 6.49 -21.65 -4.02
C ALA A 33 6.58 -23.19 -4.13
N ASN A 34 6.95 -23.85 -3.04
CA ASN A 34 7.05 -25.31 -2.96
C ASN A 34 6.07 -25.82 -1.92
N PHE A 35 5.04 -26.55 -2.34
CA PHE A 35 3.95 -26.98 -1.45
C PHE A 35 3.61 -28.45 -1.63
N ARG A 36 2.98 -29.03 -0.61
CA ARG A 36 2.33 -30.33 -0.66
C ARG A 36 0.84 -30.12 -0.91
N CYS A 37 0.30 -30.80 -1.92
CA CYS A 37 -1.14 -30.84 -2.16
C CYS A 37 -1.86 -31.43 -0.95
N LEU A 38 -2.91 -30.75 -0.45
CA LEU A 38 -3.69 -31.23 0.69
C LEU A 38 -4.43 -32.53 0.37
N LEU A 39 -4.92 -32.71 -0.86
CA LEU A 39 -5.73 -33.86 -1.25
C LEU A 39 -4.89 -35.08 -1.64
N SER A 40 -3.92 -34.90 -2.55
CA SER A 40 -3.14 -36.02 -3.09
C SER A 40 -1.83 -36.29 -2.35
N GLY A 41 -1.39 -35.38 -1.48
CA GLY A 41 -0.07 -35.43 -0.87
C GLY A 41 1.10 -35.19 -1.85
N SER A 42 0.83 -35.01 -3.13
CA SER A 42 1.85 -34.80 -4.15
C SER A 42 2.55 -33.44 -3.98
N PRO A 43 3.85 -33.33 -4.31
CA PRO A 43 4.53 -32.05 -4.35
C PRO A 43 3.97 -31.21 -5.51
N ILE A 44 3.75 -29.93 -5.25
CA ILE A 44 3.36 -28.89 -6.21
C ILE A 44 4.57 -27.96 -6.39
N GLU A 45 5.15 -28.01 -7.59
CA GLU A 45 6.38 -27.31 -7.89
C GLU A 45 6.17 -25.82 -8.26
N PRO A 46 7.18 -24.95 -8.06
CA PRO A 46 7.07 -23.52 -8.34
C PRO A 46 6.71 -23.21 -9.79
N LYS A 47 7.18 -24.02 -10.74
CA LYS A 47 6.90 -23.85 -12.17
C LYS A 47 5.41 -24.04 -12.46
N TYR A 48 4.80 -25.07 -11.88
CA TYR A 48 3.37 -25.32 -12.01
C TYR A 48 2.56 -24.18 -11.40
N ILE A 49 2.87 -23.77 -10.16
CA ILE A 49 2.14 -22.70 -9.47
C ILE A 49 2.18 -21.38 -10.25
N LYS A 50 3.36 -21.01 -10.77
CA LYS A 50 3.49 -19.80 -11.61
C LYS A 50 2.70 -19.93 -12.91
N ALA A 51 2.68 -21.11 -13.54
CA ALA A 51 1.90 -21.35 -14.75
C ALA A 51 0.39 -21.24 -14.49
N GLU A 52 -0.10 -21.84 -13.40
CA GLU A 52 -1.51 -21.74 -12.99
C GLU A 52 -1.90 -20.30 -12.63
N GLY A 53 -1.04 -19.59 -11.89
CA GLY A 53 -1.23 -18.18 -11.56
C GLY A 53 -1.28 -17.30 -12.81
N LYS A 54 -0.32 -17.43 -13.72
CA LYS A 54 -0.32 -16.72 -15.01
C LYS A 54 -1.53 -17.05 -15.89
N ALA A 55 -2.11 -18.23 -15.72
CA ALA A 55 -3.33 -18.62 -16.41
C ALA A 55 -4.63 -18.22 -15.68
N GLY A 56 -4.54 -17.47 -14.57
CA GLY A 56 -5.69 -17.00 -13.80
C GLY A 56 -6.45 -18.09 -13.04
N ARG A 57 -5.82 -19.26 -12.79
CA ARG A 57 -6.46 -20.42 -12.14
C ARG A 57 -6.21 -20.52 -10.64
N MET A 58 -5.51 -19.54 -10.06
CA MET A 58 -5.38 -19.46 -8.60
C MET A 58 -6.66 -18.92 -7.97
N GLY A 59 -7.17 -19.62 -6.96
CA GLY A 59 -8.30 -19.21 -6.15
C GLY A 59 -7.93 -18.92 -4.69
N VAL A 60 -8.91 -18.46 -3.93
CA VAL A 60 -8.81 -18.23 -2.47
C VAL A 60 -9.76 -19.17 -1.74
N ARG A 61 -9.39 -19.60 -0.53
CA ARG A 61 -10.22 -20.46 0.33
C ARG A 61 -10.26 -19.85 1.73
N LEU A 62 -11.44 -19.68 2.31
CA LEU A 62 -11.58 -19.11 3.65
C LEU A 62 -11.11 -20.16 4.67
N MET A 63 -10.16 -19.77 5.53
CA MET A 63 -9.55 -20.70 6.48
C MET A 63 -10.15 -20.62 7.88
N ALA A 64 -10.45 -19.40 8.33
CA ALA A 64 -11.03 -19.13 9.63
C ALA A 64 -11.61 -17.72 9.64
N ILE A 65 -12.52 -17.49 10.58
CA ILE A 65 -13.04 -16.17 10.91
C ILE A 65 -12.56 -15.81 12.30
N VAL A 66 -12.08 -14.57 12.44
CA VAL A 66 -11.67 -14.02 13.73
C VAL A 66 -12.74 -13.02 14.16
N ALA A 67 -13.34 -13.25 15.31
CA ALA A 67 -14.37 -12.38 15.88
C ALA A 67 -13.95 -11.85 17.26
N GLU A 68 -14.53 -10.73 17.65
CA GLU A 68 -14.39 -10.19 19.00
C GLU A 68 -15.10 -11.11 20.01
N GLY A 69 -14.47 -11.31 21.17
CA GLY A 69 -15.03 -12.04 22.30
C GLY A 69 -14.77 -11.32 23.62
N ASN A 70 -15.43 -11.77 24.69
CA ASN A 70 -15.48 -11.07 25.98
C ASN A 70 -14.10 -10.77 26.64
N ARG A 71 -13.06 -11.56 26.34
CA ARG A 71 -11.71 -11.41 26.92
C ARG A 71 -10.58 -11.59 25.90
N GLY A 72 -10.90 -11.47 24.62
CA GLY A 72 -9.97 -11.76 23.53
C GLY A 72 -10.70 -12.23 22.29
N ARG A 73 -9.94 -12.49 21.23
CA ARG A 73 -10.49 -12.93 19.95
C ARG A 73 -10.93 -14.39 20.02
N VAL A 74 -12.04 -14.69 19.35
CA VAL A 74 -12.48 -16.06 19.10
C VAL A 74 -12.26 -16.41 17.65
N TYR A 75 -11.88 -17.66 17.40
CA TYR A 75 -11.62 -18.17 16.06
C TYR A 75 -12.71 -19.18 15.71
N LEU A 76 -13.36 -18.97 14.58
CA LEU A 76 -14.52 -19.75 14.14
C LEU A 76 -14.20 -20.45 12.81
N PRO A 77 -14.68 -21.69 12.61
CA PRO A 77 -14.57 -22.35 11.31
C PRO A 77 -15.38 -21.59 10.26
N PRO A 78 -14.91 -21.55 9.00
CA PRO A 78 -15.68 -21.00 7.89
C PRO A 78 -16.94 -21.85 7.65
N THR A 79 -17.98 -21.21 7.11
CA THR A 79 -19.17 -21.89 6.58
C THR A 79 -19.29 -21.57 5.09
N GLU A 80 -20.06 -22.36 4.36
CA GLU A 80 -20.34 -22.10 2.94
C GLU A 80 -21.02 -20.75 2.74
N GLU A 81 -21.89 -20.34 3.66
CA GLU A 81 -22.53 -19.02 3.67
C GLU A 81 -21.49 -17.89 3.74
N HIS A 82 -20.48 -18.00 4.61
CA HIS A 82 -19.43 -17.00 4.73
C HIS A 82 -18.62 -16.85 3.43
N GLU A 83 -18.28 -17.96 2.76
CA GLU A 83 -17.58 -17.92 1.48
C GLU A 83 -18.45 -17.36 0.35
N THR A 84 -19.74 -17.71 0.35
CA THR A 84 -20.72 -17.23 -0.64
C THR A 84 -20.92 -15.73 -0.52
N ILE A 85 -21.10 -15.19 0.69
CA ILE A 85 -21.21 -13.74 0.90
C ILE A 85 -19.92 -13.05 0.50
N ALA A 86 -18.76 -13.64 0.80
CA ALA A 86 -17.47 -13.07 0.43
C ALA A 86 -17.28 -12.93 -1.10
N SER A 87 -17.81 -13.87 -1.88
CA SER A 87 -17.69 -13.89 -3.34
C SER A 87 -18.72 -13.03 -4.08
N GLN A 88 -19.76 -12.53 -3.40
CA GLN A 88 -20.80 -11.69 -3.99
C GLN A 88 -20.34 -10.26 -4.31
N ALA A 89 -19.22 -9.80 -3.75
CA ALA A 89 -18.73 -8.45 -4.00
C ALA A 89 -18.31 -8.27 -5.46
N ASN A 90 -18.85 -7.24 -6.10
CA ASN A 90 -18.60 -6.94 -7.51
C ASN A 90 -18.02 -5.52 -7.66
N PRO A 91 -16.70 -5.35 -7.72
CA PRO A 91 -16.09 -4.05 -7.90
C PRO A 91 -16.37 -3.51 -9.32
N VAL A 92 -16.84 -2.27 -9.40
CA VAL A 92 -17.08 -1.57 -10.69
C VAL A 92 -15.77 -1.05 -11.30
N TRP A 93 -14.75 -0.86 -10.47
CA TRP A 93 -13.45 -0.35 -10.88
C TRP A 93 -12.32 -1.01 -10.08
N LYS A 94 -11.16 -1.17 -10.71
CA LYS A 94 -9.90 -1.52 -10.04
C LYS A 94 -8.72 -0.77 -10.69
N PRO A 95 -7.61 -0.55 -9.96
CA PRO A 95 -6.39 -0.02 -10.57
C PRO A 95 -5.84 -0.93 -11.66
N GLU A 96 -5.59 -0.38 -12.86
CA GLU A 96 -5.03 -1.11 -14.01
C GLU A 96 -3.53 -0.85 -14.22
N THR A 97 -2.93 0.03 -13.40
CA THR A 97 -1.50 0.34 -13.49
C THR A 97 -0.67 -0.94 -13.32
N PRO A 98 0.21 -1.28 -14.29
CA PRO A 98 1.03 -2.47 -14.20
C PRO A 98 2.02 -2.40 -13.04
N ILE A 99 2.25 -3.53 -12.38
CA ILE A 99 3.32 -3.69 -11.39
C ILE A 99 4.63 -3.88 -12.16
N ALA A 100 5.64 -3.09 -11.81
CA ALA A 100 6.95 -3.17 -12.45
C ALA A 100 7.57 -4.58 -12.25
N PRO A 101 8.32 -5.11 -13.24
CA PRO A 101 8.96 -6.41 -13.15
C PRO A 101 10.27 -6.31 -12.35
N ASP A 102 10.23 -5.79 -11.12
CA ASP A 102 11.40 -5.69 -10.24
C ASP A 102 11.57 -6.96 -9.39
N PRO A 103 12.49 -7.87 -9.75
CA PRO A 103 12.70 -9.12 -9.02
C PRO A 103 13.43 -8.92 -7.69
N ARG A 104 13.54 -7.70 -7.16
CA ARG A 104 14.08 -7.45 -5.82
C ARG A 104 12.96 -7.17 -4.84
N ALA A 105 11.95 -6.43 -5.27
CA ALA A 105 10.87 -5.92 -4.41
C ALA A 105 9.47 -6.39 -4.83
N LEU A 106 9.23 -6.71 -6.10
CA LEU A 106 7.89 -6.94 -6.66
C LEU A 106 7.77 -8.39 -7.15
N TRP A 107 7.23 -9.24 -6.29
CA TRP A 107 7.22 -10.70 -6.52
C TRP A 107 5.86 -11.28 -6.87
N THR A 108 4.84 -10.43 -7.01
CA THR A 108 3.46 -10.82 -7.35
C THR A 108 3.25 -11.09 -8.85
N PRO A 109 3.90 -10.39 -9.81
CA PRO A 109 3.66 -10.63 -11.24
C PRO A 109 3.93 -12.06 -11.71
N PRO A 110 4.97 -12.78 -11.23
CA PRO A 110 5.17 -14.19 -11.58
C PRO A 110 3.99 -15.13 -11.26
N TYR A 111 3.03 -14.69 -10.44
CA TYR A 111 1.85 -15.46 -10.02
C TYR A 111 0.54 -14.95 -10.65
N GLY A 112 0.62 -14.13 -11.70
CA GLY A 112 -0.56 -13.62 -12.41
C GLY A 112 -1.18 -12.35 -11.82
N LEU A 113 -0.57 -11.79 -10.78
CA LEU A 113 -0.98 -10.51 -10.19
C LEU A 113 -0.17 -9.39 -10.85
N GLU A 114 -0.63 -8.92 -12.01
CA GLU A 114 0.15 -8.09 -12.93
C GLU A 114 -0.11 -6.58 -12.77
N THR A 115 -1.24 -6.21 -12.17
CA THR A 115 -1.64 -4.82 -11.90
C THR A 115 -1.80 -4.59 -10.41
N TYR A 116 -1.70 -3.33 -9.96
CA TYR A 116 -1.91 -3.01 -8.54
C TYR A 116 -3.33 -3.40 -8.06
N GLY A 117 -4.32 -3.41 -8.95
CA GLY A 117 -5.68 -3.87 -8.62
C GLY A 117 -5.77 -5.36 -8.34
N ASP A 118 -4.84 -6.18 -8.82
CA ASP A 118 -4.82 -7.62 -8.55
C ASP A 118 -4.34 -7.94 -7.12
N LEU A 119 -3.80 -6.95 -6.41
CA LEU A 119 -3.35 -7.09 -5.01
C LEU A 119 -4.50 -6.98 -3.99
N PHE A 120 -5.75 -6.98 -4.45
CA PHE A 120 -6.93 -6.76 -3.64
C PHE A 120 -8.01 -7.81 -3.97
N THR A 121 -8.71 -8.29 -2.95
CA THR A 121 -9.93 -9.10 -3.17
C THR A 121 -11.05 -8.22 -3.73
N PRO A 122 -12.09 -8.79 -4.38
CA PRO A 122 -13.26 -8.03 -4.81
C PRO A 122 -13.91 -7.20 -3.69
N ARG A 123 -13.98 -7.72 -2.46
CA ARG A 123 -14.47 -6.98 -1.29
C ARG A 123 -13.58 -5.81 -0.90
N GLN A 124 -12.26 -6.03 -0.86
CA GLN A 124 -11.30 -4.97 -0.57
C GLN A 124 -11.38 -3.85 -1.61
N LEU A 125 -11.53 -4.19 -2.89
CA LEU A 125 -11.73 -3.22 -3.98
C LEU A 125 -13.03 -2.42 -3.79
N VAL A 126 -14.16 -3.08 -3.51
CA VAL A 126 -15.43 -2.38 -3.23
C VAL A 126 -15.28 -1.43 -2.04
N ALA A 127 -14.66 -1.86 -0.95
CA ALA A 127 -14.46 -1.02 0.23
C ALA A 127 -13.57 0.19 -0.08
N LEU A 128 -12.38 -0.03 -0.63
CA LEU A 128 -11.41 1.04 -0.91
C LEU A 128 -11.93 2.04 -1.96
N THR A 129 -12.61 1.56 -3.01
CA THR A 129 -13.25 2.46 -3.99
C THR A 129 -14.35 3.31 -3.37
N THR A 130 -15.20 2.71 -2.52
CA THR A 130 -16.25 3.44 -1.80
C THR A 130 -15.64 4.52 -0.91
N PHE A 131 -14.60 4.19 -0.13
CA PHE A 131 -13.95 5.20 0.72
C PHE A 131 -13.25 6.29 -0.08
N SER A 132 -12.58 5.96 -1.20
CA SER A 132 -12.00 6.94 -2.10
C SER A 132 -13.05 7.92 -2.66
N ASP A 133 -14.23 7.42 -3.03
CA ASP A 133 -15.30 8.26 -3.61
C ASP A 133 -15.93 9.16 -2.52
N LEU A 134 -16.12 8.61 -1.32
CA LEU A 134 -16.61 9.36 -0.16
C LEU A 134 -15.70 10.52 0.26
N VAL A 135 -14.40 10.51 -0.10
CA VAL A 135 -13.51 11.67 0.14
C VAL A 135 -14.04 12.91 -0.57
N GLN A 136 -14.48 12.79 -1.83
CA GLN A 136 -15.01 13.91 -2.61
C GLN A 136 -16.40 14.34 -2.13
N GLU A 137 -17.28 13.39 -1.79
CA GLU A 137 -18.57 13.73 -1.18
C GLU A 137 -18.41 14.44 0.16
N THR A 138 -17.44 14.01 0.97
CA THR A 138 -17.16 14.64 2.28
C THR A 138 -16.60 16.05 2.09
N ARG A 139 -15.71 16.24 1.11
CA ARG A 139 -15.22 17.57 0.72
C ARG A 139 -16.36 18.53 0.41
N GLU A 140 -17.32 18.12 -0.43
CA GLU A 140 -18.46 18.97 -0.80
C GLU A 140 -19.28 19.38 0.42
N LYS A 141 -19.57 18.43 1.32
CA LYS A 141 -20.27 18.70 2.59
C LYS A 141 -19.51 19.68 3.48
N VAL A 142 -18.20 19.49 3.62
CA VAL A 142 -17.34 20.39 4.41
C VAL A 142 -17.36 21.82 3.87
N ILE A 143 -17.29 21.98 2.55
CA ILE A 143 -17.36 23.31 1.91
C ILE A 143 -18.72 23.96 2.19
N GLU A 144 -19.82 23.21 2.04
CA GLU A 144 -21.16 23.70 2.32
C GLU A 144 -21.33 24.13 3.79
N ASP A 145 -20.86 23.30 4.72
CA ASP A 145 -20.95 23.58 6.16
C ASP A 145 -20.07 24.78 6.56
N ALA A 146 -18.87 24.92 5.99
CA ALA A 146 -18.02 26.08 6.21
C ALA A 146 -18.68 27.38 5.71
N ARG A 147 -19.30 27.36 4.52
CA ARG A 147 -20.07 28.50 3.99
C ARG A 147 -21.24 28.85 4.91
N LYS A 148 -22.00 27.86 5.39
CA LYS A 148 -23.11 28.08 6.36
C LYS A 148 -22.62 28.65 7.68
N ALA A 149 -21.41 28.30 8.11
CA ALA A 149 -20.75 28.86 9.28
C ALA A 149 -20.20 30.29 9.05
N GLY A 150 -20.39 30.87 7.86
CA GLY A 150 -20.00 32.25 7.54
C GLY A 150 -18.56 32.41 7.04
N TRP A 151 -17.92 31.34 6.56
CA TRP A 151 -16.59 31.44 5.96
C TRP A 151 -16.68 32.08 4.57
N ASP A 152 -15.74 32.98 4.29
CA ASP A 152 -15.54 33.51 2.94
C ASP A 152 -15.19 32.38 1.96
N ASP A 153 -15.68 32.50 0.74
CA ASP A 153 -15.36 31.55 -0.31
C ASP A 153 -15.41 32.19 -1.69
N ASN A 154 -14.24 32.28 -2.31
CA ASN A 154 -14.08 32.73 -3.70
C ASN A 154 -13.99 31.55 -4.69
N GLY A 155 -14.20 30.31 -4.22
CA GLY A 155 -14.09 29.10 -5.05
C GLY A 155 -12.65 28.67 -5.34
N GLN A 156 -11.64 29.36 -4.80
CA GLN A 156 -10.24 29.03 -5.04
C GLN A 156 -9.83 27.82 -4.19
N GLY A 157 -9.39 26.76 -4.87
CA GLY A 157 -8.90 25.55 -4.23
C GLY A 157 -7.54 25.71 -3.56
N LEU A 158 -7.19 24.74 -2.73
CA LEU A 158 -5.96 24.71 -1.94
C LEU A 158 -4.69 24.69 -2.81
N ASP A 159 -4.69 23.94 -3.91
CA ASP A 159 -3.57 23.88 -4.87
C ASP A 159 -3.30 25.24 -5.53
N ALA A 160 -4.33 26.08 -5.67
CA ALA A 160 -4.23 27.44 -6.20
C ALA A 160 -3.91 28.48 -5.11
N GLY A 161 -3.61 28.08 -3.88
CA GLY A 161 -3.33 28.99 -2.76
C GLY A 161 -4.57 29.62 -2.13
N GLY A 162 -5.75 29.03 -2.32
CA GLY A 162 -6.97 29.48 -1.67
C GLY A 162 -6.92 29.31 -0.14
N THR A 163 -7.71 30.10 0.58
CA THR A 163 -7.78 30.09 2.05
C THR A 163 -9.21 30.04 2.59
N GLY A 164 -10.22 30.13 1.72
CA GLY A 164 -11.64 30.11 2.07
C GLY A 164 -12.23 28.70 2.23
N ALA A 165 -13.55 28.60 2.24
CA ALA A 165 -14.27 27.34 2.44
C ALA A 165 -13.84 26.24 1.46
N THR A 166 -13.62 26.57 0.18
CA THR A 166 -13.16 25.60 -0.84
C THR A 166 -11.80 24.99 -0.47
N ALA A 167 -10.82 25.81 -0.11
CA ALA A 167 -9.49 25.34 0.28
C ALA A 167 -9.49 24.55 1.60
N TYR A 168 -10.40 24.90 2.53
CA TYR A 168 -10.60 24.11 3.74
C TYR A 168 -11.16 22.71 3.43
N GLY A 169 -12.16 22.61 2.55
CA GLY A 169 -12.67 21.32 2.08
C GLY A 169 -11.61 20.48 1.38
N ASP A 170 -10.77 21.11 0.55
CA ASP A 170 -9.62 20.46 -0.07
C ASP A 170 -8.65 19.88 0.97
N ALA A 171 -8.30 20.66 2.00
CA ALA A 171 -7.41 20.22 3.07
C ALA A 171 -7.97 19.00 3.82
N VAL A 172 -9.26 19.01 4.13
CA VAL A 172 -9.93 17.88 4.77
C VAL A 172 -9.90 16.65 3.87
N ALA A 173 -10.16 16.80 2.56
CA ALA A 173 -10.05 15.70 1.61
C ALA A 173 -8.65 15.09 1.55
N VAL A 174 -7.58 15.89 1.63
CA VAL A 174 -6.20 15.36 1.67
C VAL A 174 -6.00 14.41 2.85
N TYR A 175 -6.42 14.82 4.05
CA TYR A 175 -6.24 13.99 5.23
C TYR A 175 -7.13 12.74 5.23
N LEU A 176 -8.33 12.82 4.66
CA LEU A 176 -9.19 11.65 4.45
C LEU A 176 -8.63 10.70 3.38
N ALA A 177 -7.99 11.22 2.34
CA ALA A 177 -7.26 10.39 1.37
C ALA A 177 -6.07 9.67 2.02
N PHE A 178 -5.35 10.30 2.95
CA PHE A 178 -4.32 9.61 3.75
C PHE A 178 -4.90 8.49 4.63
N ALA A 179 -6.13 8.66 5.14
CA ALA A 179 -6.82 7.58 5.83
C ALA A 179 -7.11 6.40 4.89
N THR A 180 -7.49 6.70 3.64
CA THR A 180 -7.70 5.68 2.59
C THR A 180 -6.40 4.96 2.22
N ASP A 181 -5.27 5.66 2.15
CA ASP A 181 -3.95 5.05 1.98
C ASP A 181 -3.56 4.15 3.15
N LYS A 182 -3.86 4.56 4.38
CA LYS A 182 -3.68 3.69 5.54
C LYS A 182 -4.56 2.45 5.45
N LEU A 183 -5.80 2.58 4.99
CA LEU A 183 -6.66 1.42 4.76
C LEU A 183 -6.06 0.49 3.71
N SER A 184 -5.55 0.97 2.58
CA SER A 184 -4.99 0.11 1.53
C SER A 184 -3.77 -0.70 2.03
N ASP A 185 -2.94 -0.12 2.90
CA ASP A 185 -1.83 -0.83 3.55
C ASP A 185 -2.31 -1.98 4.46
N TYR A 186 -3.50 -1.88 5.06
CA TYR A 186 -4.10 -2.94 5.89
C TYR A 186 -5.17 -3.78 5.19
N ASN A 187 -5.53 -3.47 3.95
CA ASN A 187 -6.60 -4.12 3.20
C ASN A 187 -6.11 -4.57 1.82
N SER A 188 -5.05 -5.37 1.76
CA SER A 188 -4.61 -6.04 0.53
C SER A 188 -4.52 -7.55 0.72
N THR A 189 -4.34 -8.30 -0.36
CA THR A 189 -4.07 -9.75 -0.32
C THR A 189 -2.66 -10.08 0.18
N LEU A 190 -1.89 -9.06 0.58
CA LEU A 190 -0.52 -9.20 1.10
C LEU A 190 -0.45 -9.00 2.62
N VAL A 191 -1.57 -8.71 3.26
CA VAL A 191 -1.68 -8.51 4.71
C VAL A 191 -1.70 -9.86 5.41
N VAL A 192 -0.78 -10.06 6.37
CA VAL A 192 -0.67 -11.32 7.12
C VAL A 192 -1.16 -11.17 8.57
N TRP A 193 -1.68 -12.25 9.14
CA TRP A 193 -1.99 -12.32 10.57
C TRP A 193 -0.72 -12.48 11.40
N SER A 194 -0.55 -11.66 12.43
CA SER A 194 0.54 -11.77 13.40
C SER A 194 0.08 -12.58 14.62
N SER A 195 0.36 -13.88 14.64
CA SER A 195 -0.01 -14.75 15.77
C SER A 195 0.58 -14.31 17.12
N THR A 196 1.73 -13.62 17.13
CA THR A 196 2.37 -13.12 18.37
C THR A 196 1.71 -11.86 18.94
N ARG A 197 1.07 -11.06 18.09
CA ARG A 197 0.37 -9.82 18.47
C ARG A 197 -1.15 -9.99 18.42
N ASP A 198 -1.60 -11.17 18.00
CA ASP A 198 -2.99 -11.51 17.72
C ASP A 198 -3.67 -10.49 16.80
N GLN A 199 -2.97 -9.87 15.84
CA GLN A 199 -3.53 -8.78 15.01
C GLN A 199 -2.97 -8.81 13.59
N LEU A 200 -3.57 -8.03 12.71
CA LEU A 200 -3.08 -7.81 11.34
C LEU A 200 -1.70 -7.12 11.33
N LYS A 201 -0.88 -7.48 10.35
CA LYS A 201 0.26 -6.67 9.93
C LYS A 201 -0.15 -5.74 8.79
N THR A 202 0.77 -4.87 8.39
CA THR A 202 0.65 -4.06 7.18
C THR A 202 1.17 -4.82 5.96
N THR A 203 0.76 -4.37 4.77
CA THR A 203 1.28 -4.81 3.48
C THR A 203 2.79 -4.57 3.41
N PHE A 204 3.22 -3.38 3.85
CA PHE A 204 4.63 -3.00 3.89
C PHE A 204 5.30 -3.34 5.21
N SER A 205 5.31 -4.63 5.59
CA SER A 205 6.18 -5.09 6.69
C SER A 205 7.68 -5.08 6.30
N ARG A 206 7.97 -4.81 5.03
CA ARG A 206 9.28 -4.63 4.38
C ARG A 206 9.09 -3.71 3.18
N GLN A 207 10.19 -3.19 2.62
CA GLN A 207 10.18 -2.34 1.41
C GLN A 207 9.99 -3.19 0.13
N ALA A 208 8.94 -4.02 0.10
CA ALA A 208 8.65 -4.95 -0.99
C ALA A 208 7.19 -5.39 -0.97
N LEU A 209 6.66 -5.78 -2.13
CA LEU A 209 5.36 -6.43 -2.34
C LEU A 209 5.60 -7.92 -2.67
N PRO A 210 5.79 -8.76 -1.65
CA PRO A 210 6.01 -10.19 -1.85
C PRO A 210 4.72 -10.93 -2.20
N MET A 211 4.81 -12.10 -2.82
CA MET A 211 3.68 -13.04 -2.82
C MET A 211 3.48 -13.60 -1.40
N VAL A 212 2.23 -13.55 -0.92
CA VAL A 212 1.77 -14.13 0.35
C VAL A 212 0.76 -15.23 0.05
N TRP A 213 0.83 -16.34 0.79
CA TRP A 213 -0.01 -17.53 0.56
C TRP A 213 -1.22 -17.59 1.47
N ASP A 214 -1.07 -17.07 2.69
CA ASP A 214 -2.13 -16.93 3.68
C ASP A 214 -2.23 -15.46 4.05
N PHE A 215 -3.32 -14.81 3.66
CA PHE A 215 -3.57 -13.41 3.98
C PHE A 215 -4.81 -13.27 4.89
N ALA A 216 -4.89 -12.14 5.57
CA ALA A 216 -6.00 -11.80 6.43
C ALA A 216 -6.69 -10.55 5.88
N GLU A 217 -8.02 -10.60 5.81
CA GLU A 217 -8.85 -9.47 5.44
C GLU A 217 -9.39 -8.81 6.72
N THR A 218 -9.35 -7.49 6.79
CA THR A 218 -9.86 -6.73 7.95
C THR A 218 -11.25 -6.19 7.68
N ASN A 219 -12.05 -6.08 8.73
CA ASN A 219 -13.26 -5.27 8.68
C ASN A 219 -12.85 -3.81 8.92
N PRO A 220 -13.08 -2.88 7.97
CA PRO A 220 -12.68 -1.48 8.10
C PRO A 220 -13.43 -0.71 9.21
N PHE A 221 -14.34 -1.37 9.91
CA PHE A 221 -15.10 -0.86 11.07
C PHE A 221 -14.87 -1.68 12.35
N ALA A 222 -13.80 -2.48 12.41
CA ALA A 222 -13.50 -3.37 13.53
C ALA A 222 -12.95 -2.67 14.79
N MET A 223 -12.75 -1.35 14.78
CA MET A 223 -12.06 -0.61 15.83
C MET A 223 -10.66 -1.18 16.15
N ALA A 224 -10.00 -1.75 15.14
CA ALA A 224 -8.72 -2.45 15.23
C ALA A 224 -7.74 -1.98 14.14
N ALA A 225 -6.59 -2.64 14.01
CA ALA A 225 -5.64 -2.35 12.92
C ALA A 225 -6.34 -2.49 11.56
N GLY A 226 -6.23 -1.48 10.71
CA GLY A 226 -6.92 -1.41 9.42
C GLY A 226 -8.37 -0.92 9.47
N ASP A 227 -8.81 -0.39 10.62
CA ASP A 227 -10.06 0.35 10.77
C ASP A 227 -9.90 1.81 10.30
N LEU A 228 -10.98 2.37 9.72
CA LEU A 228 -11.00 3.73 9.19
C LEU A 228 -10.94 4.79 10.30
N ASN A 229 -11.76 4.66 11.34
CA ASN A 229 -11.81 5.60 12.46
C ASN A 229 -10.51 5.60 13.27
N VAL A 230 -9.91 4.42 13.47
CA VAL A 230 -8.58 4.30 14.10
C VAL A 230 -7.53 5.05 13.27
N SER A 231 -7.57 4.90 11.94
CA SER A 231 -6.65 5.60 11.02
C SER A 231 -6.83 7.12 11.07
N ILE A 232 -8.08 7.60 10.97
CA ILE A 232 -8.42 9.03 11.07
C ILE A 232 -8.01 9.60 12.43
N SER A 233 -8.24 8.86 13.52
CA SER A 233 -7.85 9.27 14.86
C SER A 233 -6.33 9.43 14.99
N GLY A 234 -5.57 8.51 14.39
CA GLY A 234 -4.10 8.60 14.34
C GLY A 234 -3.62 9.83 13.57
N ILE A 235 -4.20 10.10 12.40
CA ILE A 235 -3.89 11.28 11.59
C ILE A 235 -4.22 12.56 12.36
N THR A 236 -5.40 12.64 12.96
CA THR A 236 -5.84 13.80 13.75
C THR A 236 -4.90 14.09 14.91
N LYS A 237 -4.47 13.06 15.64
CA LYS A 237 -3.47 13.21 16.71
C LYS A 237 -2.16 13.79 16.19
N SER A 238 -1.67 13.32 15.04
CA SER A 238 -0.46 13.88 14.42
C SER A 238 -0.64 15.36 14.05
N LEU A 239 -1.78 15.73 13.47
CA LEU A 239 -2.07 17.11 13.08
C LEU A 239 -2.12 18.06 14.28
N LEU A 240 -2.77 17.66 15.37
CA LEU A 240 -2.82 18.45 16.61
C LEU A 240 -1.45 18.70 17.24
N ASN A 241 -0.46 17.84 16.95
CA ASN A 241 0.92 17.98 17.43
C ASN A 241 1.87 18.60 16.39
N THR A 242 1.37 18.95 15.20
CA THR A 242 2.19 19.57 14.16
C THR A 242 2.18 21.10 14.35
N PRO A 243 3.34 21.77 14.41
CA PRO A 243 3.38 23.23 14.51
C PRO A 243 2.67 23.89 13.32
N SER A 244 1.66 24.72 13.61
CA SER A 244 0.83 25.42 12.60
C SER A 244 0.81 26.94 12.77
N ASN A 245 1.67 27.47 13.65
CA ASN A 245 1.71 28.89 13.99
C ASN A 245 2.55 29.74 13.02
N LEU A 246 3.28 29.10 12.11
CA LEU A 246 4.16 29.75 11.13
C LEU A 246 3.83 29.24 9.73
N VAL A 247 4.00 30.12 8.74
CA VAL A 247 3.90 29.74 7.34
C VAL A 247 5.15 28.97 6.96
N GLY A 248 4.97 27.70 6.57
CA GLY A 248 6.00 26.87 5.98
C GLY A 248 5.88 26.84 4.45
N TYR A 249 6.99 26.64 3.77
CA TYR A 249 7.04 26.43 2.33
C TYR A 249 7.70 25.09 2.04
N ALA A 250 7.14 24.33 1.11
CA ALA A 250 7.72 23.11 0.59
C ALA A 250 7.77 23.21 -0.93
N GLN A 251 8.89 22.77 -1.52
CA GLN A 251 9.09 22.74 -2.96
C GLN A 251 9.84 21.46 -3.31
N GLN A 252 9.43 20.83 -4.41
CA GLN A 252 10.18 19.75 -5.01
C GLN A 252 11.25 20.32 -5.94
N ALA A 253 12.50 19.89 -5.77
CA ALA A 253 13.62 20.28 -6.62
C ALA A 253 14.56 19.10 -6.81
N ASN A 254 15.16 18.95 -7.99
CA ASN A 254 16.12 17.87 -8.25
C ASN A 254 17.46 18.21 -7.56
N ALA A 255 17.96 17.29 -6.73
CA ALA A 255 19.22 17.48 -6.01
C ALA A 255 20.42 17.77 -6.93
N GLN A 256 20.33 17.35 -8.19
CA GLN A 256 21.37 17.53 -9.21
C GLN A 256 21.52 18.96 -9.75
N ASP A 257 20.50 19.82 -9.59
CA ASP A 257 20.49 21.16 -10.19
C ASP A 257 19.79 22.24 -9.35
N GLN A 258 19.26 21.89 -8.17
CA GLN A 258 18.66 22.86 -7.26
C GLN A 258 19.65 23.90 -6.71
N ASP A 259 19.15 25.11 -6.44
CA ASP A 259 19.85 26.21 -5.76
C ASP A 259 19.25 26.52 -4.36
N ILE A 260 18.19 25.83 -3.95
CA ILE A 260 17.54 26.00 -2.65
C ILE A 260 18.49 25.80 -1.47
N SER A 261 19.58 25.04 -1.63
CA SER A 261 20.58 24.79 -0.59
C SER A 261 21.64 25.88 -0.49
N PHE A 262 21.59 26.92 -1.33
CA PHE A 262 22.60 27.99 -1.36
C PHE A 262 22.86 28.58 0.03
N SER A 263 24.12 28.54 0.47
CA SER A 263 24.58 29.02 1.77
C SER A 263 23.82 28.42 2.97
N LYS A 264 23.37 27.16 2.88
CA LYS A 264 22.71 26.43 3.99
C LYS A 264 23.56 25.27 4.50
N VAL A 265 23.28 24.85 5.73
CA VAL A 265 23.76 23.56 6.24
C VAL A 265 22.90 22.47 5.64
N ILE A 266 23.53 21.47 5.05
CA ILE A 266 22.87 20.36 4.38
C ILE A 266 22.97 19.12 5.27
N SER A 267 21.83 18.46 5.51
CA SER A 267 21.78 17.12 6.09
C SER A 267 20.88 16.28 5.20
N THR A 268 21.43 15.21 4.62
CA THR A 268 20.75 14.40 3.61
C THR A 268 21.00 12.92 3.82
N ASP A 269 20.03 12.09 3.44
CA ASP A 269 20.12 10.63 3.37
C ASP A 269 19.94 10.20 1.88
N PRO A 270 21.03 10.07 1.10
CA PRO A 270 20.94 9.85 -0.34
C PRO A 270 20.37 8.46 -0.71
N PRO A 271 19.91 8.27 -1.96
CA PRO A 271 19.31 7.00 -2.39
C PRO A 271 20.29 5.81 -2.33
N TYR A 272 19.75 4.64 -1.96
CA TYR A 272 20.51 3.42 -1.65
C TYR A 272 20.78 2.53 -2.87
N TYR A 273 21.32 3.08 -3.95
CA TYR A 273 21.73 2.33 -5.15
C TYR A 273 20.61 1.42 -5.73
N ASP A 274 20.64 0.13 -5.44
CA ASP A 274 19.74 -0.90 -5.95
C ASP A 274 18.82 -1.49 -4.87
N ASN A 275 18.83 -0.94 -3.64
CA ASN A 275 18.18 -1.51 -2.46
C ASN A 275 16.66 -1.30 -2.43
N ILE A 276 16.17 -0.09 -2.79
CA ILE A 276 14.76 0.27 -2.70
C ILE A 276 14.31 1.01 -3.96
N GLY A 277 13.34 0.45 -4.67
CA GLY A 277 12.64 1.13 -5.76
C GLY A 277 11.42 1.89 -5.25
N TYR A 278 11.63 3.06 -4.65
CA TYR A 278 10.56 3.84 -4.02
C TYR A 278 9.48 4.21 -5.03
N ALA A 279 9.85 4.59 -6.24
CA ALA A 279 8.88 5.01 -7.22
C ALA A 279 7.95 3.86 -7.63
N ASP A 280 8.43 2.62 -7.76
CA ASP A 280 7.55 1.48 -8.08
C ASP A 280 6.68 1.09 -6.89
N LEU A 281 7.21 1.14 -5.66
CA LEU A 281 6.42 0.84 -4.46
C LEU A 281 5.36 1.92 -4.20
N SER A 282 5.65 3.17 -4.54
CA SER A 282 4.74 4.31 -4.35
C SER A 282 3.49 4.20 -5.24
N ASP A 283 3.57 3.51 -6.37
CA ASP A 283 2.39 3.30 -7.23
C ASP A 283 1.27 2.52 -6.52
N PHE A 284 1.60 1.72 -5.50
CA PHE A 284 0.61 1.05 -4.66
C PHE A 284 -0.36 2.04 -4.00
N PHE A 285 0.16 3.18 -3.52
CA PHE A 285 -0.63 4.25 -2.91
C PHE A 285 -1.14 5.25 -3.93
N TYR A 286 -0.30 5.57 -4.93
CA TYR A 286 -0.60 6.58 -5.95
C TYR A 286 -1.92 6.33 -6.66
N VAL A 287 -2.25 5.07 -6.97
CA VAL A 287 -3.51 4.74 -7.66
C VAL A 287 -4.74 5.12 -6.85
N TRP A 288 -4.68 5.03 -5.52
CA TRP A 288 -5.77 5.41 -4.61
C TRP A 288 -5.80 6.91 -4.37
N LEU A 289 -4.64 7.52 -4.07
CA LEU A 289 -4.51 8.97 -3.94
C LEU A 289 -4.98 9.69 -5.20
N ARG A 290 -4.60 9.21 -6.38
CA ARG A 290 -5.03 9.76 -7.66
C ARG A 290 -6.54 9.73 -7.82
N ARG A 291 -7.20 8.62 -7.44
CA ARG A 291 -8.67 8.53 -7.49
C ARG A 291 -9.31 9.60 -6.60
N SER A 292 -8.80 9.74 -5.38
CA SER A 292 -9.38 10.63 -4.38
C SER A 292 -9.01 12.11 -4.56
N LEU A 293 -7.83 12.45 -5.11
CA LEU A 293 -7.26 13.80 -5.04
C LEU A 293 -6.97 14.46 -6.39
N LYS A 294 -7.13 13.76 -7.53
CA LYS A 294 -6.91 14.36 -8.85
C LYS A 294 -7.75 15.63 -9.11
N PRO A 295 -9.02 15.74 -8.65
CA PRO A 295 -9.78 17.00 -8.81
C PRO A 295 -9.18 18.19 -8.05
N ILE A 296 -8.41 17.93 -6.99
CA ILE A 296 -7.81 18.95 -6.12
C ILE A 296 -6.39 19.29 -6.60
N TYR A 297 -5.59 18.28 -6.93
CA TYR A 297 -4.20 18.42 -7.38
C TYR A 297 -4.01 17.81 -8.77
N PRO A 298 -4.56 18.43 -9.83
CA PRO A 298 -4.50 17.88 -11.19
C PRO A 298 -3.05 17.76 -11.70
N GLY A 299 -2.15 18.65 -11.26
CA GLY A 299 -0.72 18.60 -11.60
C GLY A 299 0.00 17.38 -11.00
N LEU A 300 -0.19 17.12 -9.70
CA LEU A 300 0.44 15.98 -9.01
C LEU A 300 -0.10 14.63 -9.50
N PHE A 301 -1.37 14.58 -9.90
CA PHE A 301 -2.07 13.35 -10.29
C PHE A 301 -2.37 13.26 -11.80
N ALA A 302 -1.58 13.95 -12.63
CA ALA A 302 -1.75 13.99 -14.07
C ALA A 302 -1.49 12.62 -14.74
N THR A 303 -0.44 11.93 -14.30
CA THR A 303 0.03 10.65 -14.87
C THR A 303 -0.73 9.45 -14.29
N LEU A 304 -0.53 8.26 -14.85
CA LEU A 304 -1.11 7.00 -14.34
C LEU A 304 -0.25 6.33 -13.25
N ALA A 305 1.01 6.74 -13.13
CA ALA A 305 2.01 6.25 -12.20
C ALA A 305 2.95 7.41 -11.80
N VAL A 306 3.64 7.28 -10.67
CA VAL A 306 4.62 8.31 -10.26
C VAL A 306 5.83 8.32 -11.20
N PRO A 307 6.50 9.48 -11.40
CA PRO A 307 7.69 9.58 -12.24
C PRO A 307 8.78 8.56 -11.85
N LYS A 308 9.33 7.84 -12.83
CA LYS A 308 10.40 6.83 -12.63
C LYS A 308 11.76 7.26 -13.15
N ALA A 309 11.78 8.14 -14.13
CA ALA A 309 12.99 8.48 -14.89
C ALA A 309 14.01 9.27 -14.06
N GLU A 310 13.51 10.12 -13.15
CA GLU A 310 14.34 10.99 -12.31
C GLU A 310 14.80 10.30 -11.02
N GLU A 311 14.24 9.12 -10.68
CA GLU A 311 14.65 8.37 -9.50
C GLU A 311 16.06 7.79 -9.70
N LEU A 312 17.03 8.28 -8.92
CA LEU A 312 18.42 7.79 -8.94
C LEU A 312 18.53 6.41 -8.29
N VAL A 313 18.21 5.37 -9.06
CA VAL A 313 18.35 3.96 -8.68
C VAL A 313 19.06 3.13 -9.76
N ALA A 314 19.88 2.18 -9.31
CA ALA A 314 20.59 1.23 -10.17
C ALA A 314 19.72 0.00 -10.46
N THR A 315 18.66 0.22 -11.24
CA THR A 315 17.66 -0.80 -11.56
C THR A 315 17.81 -1.30 -13.01
N PRO A 316 18.30 -2.54 -13.25
CA PRO A 316 18.63 -3.01 -14.60
C PRO A 316 17.45 -2.99 -15.58
N TYR A 317 16.23 -3.32 -15.13
CA TYR A 317 15.07 -3.36 -16.02
C TYR A 317 14.68 -1.97 -16.57
N ARG A 318 15.05 -0.88 -15.86
CA ARG A 318 14.81 0.50 -16.31
C ARG A 318 15.87 1.00 -17.29
N HIS A 319 17.10 0.50 -17.17
CA HIS A 319 18.26 1.00 -17.91
C HIS A 319 18.79 0.03 -18.98
N GLY A 320 18.15 -1.13 -19.11
CA GLY A 320 18.45 -2.17 -20.12
C GLY A 320 19.62 -3.10 -19.78
N SER A 321 20.55 -2.70 -18.91
CA SER A 321 21.59 -3.58 -18.38
C SER A 321 22.04 -3.13 -16.98
N LYS A 322 22.77 -4.00 -16.27
CA LYS A 322 23.33 -3.68 -14.96
C LYS A 322 24.35 -2.54 -15.05
N GLU A 323 25.20 -2.57 -16.06
CA GLU A 323 26.27 -1.58 -16.28
C GLU A 323 25.69 -0.20 -16.61
N LYS A 324 24.60 -0.15 -17.40
CA LYS A 324 23.90 1.11 -17.69
C LYS A 324 23.22 1.66 -16.44
N ALA A 325 22.60 0.80 -15.64
CA ALA A 325 21.96 1.19 -14.38
C ALA A 325 22.96 1.74 -13.37
N GLU A 326 24.11 1.06 -13.22
CA GLU A 326 25.22 1.49 -12.38
C GLU A 326 25.76 2.85 -12.83
N ARG A 327 25.99 3.04 -14.14
CA ARG A 327 26.46 4.30 -14.69
C ARG A 327 25.49 5.45 -14.43
N PHE A 328 24.20 5.25 -14.71
CA PHE A 328 23.15 6.24 -14.45
C PHE A 328 23.17 6.68 -12.98
N PHE A 329 23.24 5.73 -12.05
CA PHE A 329 23.29 6.05 -10.63
C PHE A 329 24.57 6.80 -10.26
N LEU A 330 25.75 6.32 -10.65
CA LEU A 330 27.03 6.92 -10.25
C LEU A 330 27.21 8.32 -10.83
N GLU A 331 26.88 8.53 -12.11
CA GLU A 331 26.93 9.84 -12.73
C GLU A 331 25.92 10.79 -12.09
N GLY A 332 24.71 10.30 -11.82
CA GLY A 332 23.66 11.09 -11.21
C GLY A 332 23.97 11.49 -9.77
N MET A 333 24.50 10.57 -8.97
CA MET A 333 24.96 10.81 -7.61
C MET A 333 26.17 11.74 -7.57
N LYS A 334 27.12 11.58 -8.50
CA LYS A 334 28.25 12.51 -8.63
C LYS A 334 27.76 13.94 -8.86
N LYS A 335 26.78 14.12 -9.76
CA LYS A 335 26.18 15.44 -10.03
C LYS A 335 25.46 16.00 -8.81
N ALA A 336 24.67 15.18 -8.12
CA ALA A 336 23.98 15.59 -6.89
C ALA A 336 24.95 16.02 -5.79
N LEU A 337 25.95 15.19 -5.48
CA LEU A 337 26.96 15.50 -4.45
C LEU A 337 27.81 16.72 -4.82
N HIS A 338 28.16 16.87 -6.10
CA HIS A 338 28.86 18.05 -6.58
C HIS A 338 28.02 19.32 -6.37
N ASN A 339 26.76 19.31 -6.79
CA ASN A 339 25.85 20.44 -6.60
C ASN A 339 25.67 20.78 -5.12
N LEU A 340 25.46 19.77 -4.25
CA LEU A 340 25.36 20.00 -2.81
C LEU A 340 26.63 20.64 -2.23
N ALA A 341 27.83 20.20 -2.67
CA ALA A 341 29.09 20.79 -2.25
C ALA A 341 29.26 22.25 -2.72
N GLU A 342 28.77 22.60 -3.90
CA GLU A 342 28.79 23.99 -4.40
C GLU A 342 27.77 24.88 -3.68
N GLN A 343 26.60 24.35 -3.34
CA GLN A 343 25.52 25.11 -2.71
C GLN A 343 25.70 25.29 -1.21
N ALA A 344 26.36 24.36 -0.52
CA ALA A 344 26.45 24.41 0.95
C ALA A 344 27.17 25.64 1.50
N HIS A 345 26.85 25.98 2.74
CA HIS A 345 27.51 27.08 3.44
C HIS A 345 29.01 26.78 3.66
N PRO A 346 29.93 27.67 3.25
CA PRO A 346 31.37 27.38 3.23
C PRO A 346 32.00 27.18 4.62
N ALA A 347 31.32 27.61 5.69
CA ALA A 347 31.77 27.42 7.07
C ALA A 347 31.50 26.00 7.62
N PHE A 348 30.77 25.15 6.90
CA PHE A 348 30.42 23.80 7.35
C PHE A 348 30.82 22.77 6.29
N PRO A 349 31.27 21.57 6.71
CA PRO A 349 31.50 20.48 5.77
C PRO A 349 30.18 19.97 5.18
N VAL A 350 30.27 19.41 3.98
CA VAL A 350 29.21 18.64 3.32
C VAL A 350 29.48 17.16 3.43
#